data_AF-A0A7R9WFP7-F1
#
_entry.id   AF-A0A7R9WFP7-F1
#
_cell.length_a   1.000
_cell.length_b   1.000
_cell.length_c   1.000
_cell.angle_alpha   90.00
_cell.angle_beta   90.00
_cell.angle_gamma   90.00
#
_symmetry.space_group_name_H-M   'P 1'
#
loop_
_entity.id
_entity.type
_entity.pdbx_description
1 polymer ?
#
loop_
_entity_poly.entity_id
_entity_poly.type
_entity_poly.pdbx_seq_one_letter_code
_entity_poly.pdbx_strand_id
1 'polypeptide(L)'
;ALLISPPAVVSRRARHKVKDVFLSEINGGGLPMLNELLLKYGAPGIRYVLEVCSDTSRHPVAFYCTAGKDRTGVIAAVLLSALGVPDESIVEDYSLSANVYAEMDDHTAMVGALSQRNLDPKTFLGAPPHVMRDTLVAIRENYGSVEGYLDWIGF
;
A
#
# COMPACT_ATOMS: atom_id res chain seq x y z
N ALA A 1 -5.62 -5.57 22.11
CA ALA A 1 -5.34 -7.02 22.20
C ALA A 1 -4.91 -7.52 20.83
N LEU A 2 -3.59 -7.69 20.64
CA LEU A 2 -2.97 -8.13 19.40
C LEU A 2 -3.35 -9.59 19.12
N LEU A 3 -4.01 -9.85 18.00
CA LEU A 3 -4.22 -11.20 17.45
C LEU A 3 -2.93 -11.70 16.81
N ILE A 4 -1.90 -11.96 17.62
CA ILE A 4 -0.80 -12.83 17.22
C ILE A 4 -1.33 -14.26 17.36
N SER A 5 -1.80 -14.84 16.26
CA SER A 5 -2.16 -16.26 16.24
C SER A 5 -0.88 -17.10 16.39
N PRO A 6 -0.80 -18.05 17.33
CA PRO A 6 0.40 -18.85 17.53
C PRO A 6 0.66 -19.72 16.29
N PRO A 7 1.92 -19.89 15.84
CA PRO A 7 2.23 -20.47 14.52
C PRO A 7 1.86 -21.97 14.34
N ALA A 8 1.33 -22.65 15.36
CA ALA A 8 1.22 -24.12 15.37
C ALA A 8 -0.18 -24.71 15.57
N VAL A 9 -1.25 -23.94 15.77
CA VAL A 9 -2.57 -24.51 16.16
C VAL A 9 -3.60 -24.55 15.04
N VAL A 10 -3.35 -23.89 13.90
CA VAL A 10 -4.35 -23.76 12.83
C VAL A 10 -4.09 -24.76 11.70
N SER A 11 -5.05 -25.66 11.47
CA SER A 11 -5.00 -26.63 10.38
C SER A 11 -4.82 -25.94 9.02
N ARG A 12 -4.17 -26.60 8.06
CA ARG A 12 -3.97 -26.06 6.70
C ARG A 12 -5.31 -25.67 6.05
N ARG A 13 -6.36 -26.43 6.30
CA ARG A 13 -7.73 -26.17 5.82
C ARG A 13 -8.34 -24.92 6.46
N ALA A 14 -8.14 -24.72 7.76
CA ALA A 14 -8.60 -23.51 8.45
C ALA A 14 -7.84 -22.27 7.97
N ARG A 15 -6.52 -22.36 7.77
CA ARG A 15 -5.71 -21.27 7.17
C ARG A 15 -6.19 -20.91 5.76
N HIS A 16 -6.53 -21.90 4.94
CA HIS A 16 -7.04 -21.66 3.59
C HIS A 16 -8.40 -20.93 3.64
N LYS A 17 -9.34 -21.40 4.45
CA LYS A 17 -10.66 -20.78 4.60
C LYS A 17 -10.58 -19.33 5.10
N VAL A 18 -9.68 -19.04 6.05
CA VAL A 18 -9.44 -17.67 6.53
C VAL A 18 -8.86 -16.80 5.42
N LYS A 19 -7.91 -17.33 4.65
CA LYS A 19 -7.32 -16.62 3.50
C LYS A 19 -8.38 -16.30 2.45
N ASP A 20 -9.28 -17.22 2.16
CA ASP A 20 -10.34 -17.02 1.16
C ASP A 20 -11.34 -15.93 1.60
N VAL A 21 -11.74 -15.93 2.88
CA VAL A 21 -12.60 -14.89 3.45
C VAL A 21 -11.90 -13.53 3.38
N PHE A 22 -10.65 -13.45 3.81
CA PHE A 22 -9.87 -12.21 3.76
C PHE A 22 -9.68 -11.69 2.33
N LEU A 23 -9.44 -12.57 1.35
CA LEU A 23 -9.34 -12.18 -0.05
C LEU A 23 -10.69 -11.71 -0.61
N SER A 24 -11.81 -12.31 -0.16
CA SER A 24 -13.14 -11.84 -0.55
C SER A 24 -13.45 -10.44 0.00
N GLU A 25 -13.03 -10.15 1.23
CA GLU A 25 -13.16 -8.82 1.83
C GLU A 25 -12.28 -7.81 1.10
N ILE A 26 -11.02 -8.15 0.80
CA ILE A 26 -10.12 -7.27 0.02
C ILE A 26 -10.70 -6.98 -1.36
N ASN A 27 -11.22 -7.98 -2.07
CA ASN A 27 -11.85 -7.76 -3.37
C ASN A 27 -13.11 -6.88 -3.26
N GLY A 28 -13.87 -6.99 -2.16
CA GLY A 28 -15.04 -6.15 -1.90
C GLY A 28 -14.68 -4.71 -1.51
N GLY A 29 -13.60 -4.51 -0.74
CA GLY A 29 -13.12 -3.20 -0.30
C GLY A 29 -12.20 -2.49 -1.30
N GLY A 30 -11.68 -3.22 -2.29
CA GLY A 30 -10.88 -2.68 -3.39
C GLY A 30 -9.57 -2.03 -2.96
N LEU A 31 -9.10 -1.10 -3.80
CA LEU A 31 -7.85 -0.36 -3.58
C LEU A 31 -7.83 0.51 -2.31
N PRO A 32 -8.93 1.21 -1.91
CA PRO A 32 -8.93 1.98 -0.67
C PRO A 32 -8.68 1.10 0.56
N MET A 33 -9.39 -0.03 0.68
CA MET A 33 -9.16 -0.99 1.77
C MET A 33 -7.73 -1.54 1.74
N LEU A 34 -7.18 -1.83 0.55
CA LEU A 34 -5.80 -2.27 0.43
C LEU A 34 -4.83 -1.22 1.00
N ASN A 35 -4.99 0.06 0.66
CA ASN A 35 -4.11 1.13 1.14
C ASN A 35 -4.21 1.32 2.66
N GLU A 36 -5.41 1.25 3.23
CA GLU A 36 -5.59 1.26 4.69
C GLU A 36 -4.86 0.10 5.37
N LEU A 37 -4.96 -1.11 4.81
CA LEU A 37 -4.24 -2.28 5.30
C LEU A 37 -2.73 -2.10 5.16
N LEU A 38 -2.24 -1.46 4.09
CA LEU A 38 -0.83 -1.14 3.90
C LEU A 38 -0.33 -0.14 4.95
N LEU A 39 -1.09 0.91 5.24
CA LEU A 39 -0.76 1.87 6.29
C LEU A 39 -0.65 1.18 7.66
N LYS A 40 -1.61 0.29 7.97
CA LYS A 40 -1.68 -0.35 9.28
C LYS A 40 -0.68 -1.48 9.47
N TYR A 41 -0.61 -2.41 8.51
CA TYR A 41 0.18 -3.64 8.64
C TYR A 41 1.54 -3.54 7.94
N GLY A 42 1.71 -2.58 7.02
CA GLY A 42 2.99 -2.27 6.37
C GLY A 42 3.86 -1.26 7.13
N ALA A 43 3.39 -0.74 8.28
CA ALA A 43 4.06 0.27 9.09
C ALA A 43 5.57 0.02 9.33
N PRO A 44 6.05 -1.20 9.68
CA PRO A 44 7.49 -1.43 9.84
C PRO A 44 8.29 -1.20 8.57
N GLY A 45 7.72 -1.54 7.40
CA GLY A 45 8.36 -1.32 6.11
C GLY A 45 8.34 0.15 5.69
N ILE A 46 7.24 0.86 5.96
CA ILE A 46 7.12 2.30 5.73
C ILE A 46 8.18 3.04 6.55
N ARG A 47 8.25 2.79 7.86
CA ARG A 47 9.27 3.33 8.74
C ARG A 47 10.69 3.08 8.23
N TYR A 48 11.01 1.83 7.88
CA TYR A 48 12.35 1.49 7.39
C TYR A 48 12.74 2.31 6.15
N VAL A 49 11.84 2.47 5.19
CA VAL A 49 12.12 3.29 4.00
C VAL A 49 12.32 4.75 4.37
N LEU A 50 11.50 5.30 5.28
CA LEU A 50 11.67 6.67 5.76
C LEU A 50 13.02 6.87 6.47
N GLU A 51 13.47 5.90 7.29
CA GLU A 51 14.79 5.91 7.95
C GLU A 51 15.94 5.88 6.93
N VAL A 52 15.80 5.09 5.85
CA VAL A 52 16.79 5.08 4.75
C VAL A 52 16.79 6.41 4.00
N CYS A 53 15.62 7.01 3.77
CA CYS A 53 15.50 8.31 3.10
C CYS A 53 16.05 9.47 3.93
N SER A 54 15.96 9.42 5.27
CA SER A 54 16.46 10.48 6.15
C SER A 54 17.99 10.43 6.35
N ASP A 55 18.63 9.29 6.08
CA ASP A 55 20.08 9.12 6.09
C ASP A 55 20.71 9.63 4.78
N THR A 56 21.20 10.87 4.79
CA THR A 56 21.82 11.51 3.62
C THR A 56 23.07 10.80 3.10
N SER A 57 23.71 9.94 3.90
CA SER A 57 24.85 9.13 3.44
C SER A 57 24.46 8.02 2.46
N ARG A 58 23.15 7.70 2.37
CA ARG A 58 22.60 6.65 1.50
C ARG A 58 22.06 7.17 0.18
N HIS A 59 22.14 8.48 -0.06
CA HIS A 59 21.55 9.08 -1.25
C HIS A 59 22.41 8.81 -2.50
N PRO A 60 21.79 8.62 -3.69
CA PRO A 60 20.34 8.64 -3.95
C PRO A 60 19.63 7.33 -3.56
N VAL A 61 18.36 7.42 -3.16
CA VAL A 61 17.53 6.27 -2.74
C VAL A 61 16.48 5.95 -3.80
N ALA A 62 16.34 4.67 -4.12
CA ALA A 62 15.22 4.13 -4.89
C ALA A 62 14.52 3.03 -4.08
N PHE A 63 13.19 3.09 -3.97
CA PHE A 63 12.37 2.05 -3.37
C PHE A 63 11.23 1.70 -4.32
N TYR A 64 10.94 0.41 -4.45
CA TYR A 64 9.92 -0.07 -5.35
C TYR A 64 9.24 -1.31 -4.79
N CYS A 65 8.02 -1.53 -5.24
CA CYS A 65 7.34 -2.81 -5.14
C CYS A 65 7.25 -3.43 -6.54
N THR A 66 6.54 -4.55 -6.70
CA THR A 66 6.47 -5.24 -8.01
C THR A 66 5.99 -4.35 -9.14
N ALA A 67 4.93 -3.58 -8.93
CA ALA A 67 4.33 -2.71 -9.94
C ALA A 67 4.62 -1.22 -9.75
N GLY A 68 5.38 -0.86 -8.71
CA GLY A 68 5.63 0.55 -8.38
C GLY A 68 4.41 1.38 -7.95
N LYS A 69 3.22 0.79 -7.80
CA LYS A 69 1.95 1.52 -7.57
C LYS A 69 1.51 1.58 -6.11
N ASP A 70 1.10 0.45 -5.52
CA ASP A 70 0.34 0.48 -4.24
C ASP A 70 1.26 0.72 -3.03
N ARG A 71 2.15 -0.24 -2.73
CA ARG A 71 3.10 -0.11 -1.59
C ARG A 71 4.05 1.08 -1.77
N THR A 72 4.54 1.26 -3.00
CA THR A 72 5.41 2.39 -3.34
C THR A 72 4.65 3.71 -3.21
N GLY A 73 3.44 3.81 -3.76
CA GLY A 73 2.62 5.01 -3.69
C GLY A 73 2.24 5.39 -2.27
N VAL A 74 1.89 4.43 -1.41
CA VAL A 74 1.62 4.70 0.02
C VAL A 74 2.86 5.26 0.73
N ILE A 75 4.04 4.67 0.51
CA ILE A 75 5.30 5.17 1.11
C ILE A 75 5.63 6.57 0.58
N ALA A 76 5.52 6.76 -0.74
CA ALA A 76 5.76 8.05 -1.38
C ALA A 76 4.79 9.12 -0.86
N ALA A 77 3.50 8.80 -0.71
CA ALA A 77 2.51 9.71 -0.15
C ALA A 77 2.85 10.14 1.28
N VAL A 78 3.21 9.20 2.16
CA VAL A 78 3.64 9.53 3.54
C VAL A 78 4.88 10.43 3.53
N LEU A 79 5.89 10.10 2.71
CA LEU A 79 7.12 10.89 2.61
C LEU A 79 6.85 12.30 2.08
N LEU A 80 6.10 12.44 0.99
CA LEU A 80 5.79 13.73 0.38
C LEU A 80 4.90 14.58 1.29
N SER A 81 3.91 13.98 1.95
CA SER A 81 3.09 14.67 2.95
C SER A 81 3.95 15.17 4.12
N ALA A 82 4.89 14.38 4.62
CA ALA A 82 5.81 14.80 5.69
C ALA A 82 6.73 15.96 5.25
N LEU A 83 7.00 16.10 3.95
CA LEU A 83 7.73 17.22 3.36
C LEU A 83 6.85 18.43 3.04
N GLY A 84 5.55 18.40 3.35
CA GLY A 84 4.62 19.49 3.12
C GLY A 84 4.18 19.66 1.65
N VAL A 85 4.33 18.62 0.83
CA VAL A 85 3.84 18.64 -0.56
C VAL A 85 2.31 18.66 -0.55
N PRO A 86 1.65 19.50 -1.38
CA PRO A 86 0.19 19.55 -1.44
C PRO A 86 -0.45 18.20 -1.83
N ASP A 87 -1.59 17.88 -1.20
CA ASP A 87 -2.35 16.65 -1.45
C ASP A 87 -2.62 16.42 -2.95
N GLU A 88 -2.97 17.48 -3.70
CA GLU A 88 -3.25 17.39 -5.13
C GLU A 88 -2.04 16.92 -5.93
N SER A 89 -0.83 17.36 -5.57
CA SER A 89 0.41 16.93 -6.24
C SER A 89 0.73 15.46 -5.93
N ILE A 90 0.48 15.02 -4.69
CA ILE A 90 0.66 13.60 -4.29
C ILE A 90 -0.33 12.71 -5.04
N VAL A 91 -1.57 13.16 -5.18
CA VAL A 91 -2.62 12.43 -5.92
C VAL A 91 -2.29 12.37 -7.41
N GLU A 92 -1.77 13.44 -7.99
CA GLU A 92 -1.32 13.48 -9.38
C GLU A 92 -0.16 12.51 -9.62
N ASP A 93 0.88 12.56 -8.77
CA ASP A 93 2.04 11.64 -8.83
C ASP A 93 1.61 10.17 -8.77
N TYR A 94 0.74 9.80 -7.83
CA TYR A 94 0.18 8.45 -7.76
C TYR A 94 -0.54 8.04 -9.06
N SER A 95 -1.30 8.96 -9.65
CA SER A 95 -2.12 8.68 -10.84
C SER A 95 -1.27 8.41 -12.08
N LEU A 96 -0.04 8.93 -12.15
CA LEU A 96 0.93 8.61 -13.21
C LEU A 96 1.28 7.11 -13.23
N SER A 97 1.16 6.43 -12.09
CA SER A 97 1.40 4.98 -11.98
C SER A 97 0.37 4.14 -12.73
N ALA A 98 -0.74 4.73 -13.21
CA ALA A 98 -1.71 4.03 -14.06
C ALA A 98 -1.08 3.63 -15.42
N ASN A 99 -0.09 4.39 -15.90
CA ASN A 99 0.53 4.18 -17.20
C ASN A 99 1.57 3.05 -17.22
N VAL A 100 2.01 2.59 -16.04
CA VAL A 100 3.04 1.54 -15.91
C VAL A 100 2.65 0.27 -16.69
N TYR A 101 1.36 -0.07 -16.71
CA TYR A 101 0.86 -1.27 -17.39
C TYR A 101 0.63 -1.09 -18.90
N ALA A 102 0.43 0.14 -19.36
CA ALA A 102 0.31 0.43 -20.79
C ALA A 102 1.68 0.41 -21.48
N GLU A 103 2.73 0.81 -20.76
CA GLU A 103 4.10 0.85 -21.26
C GLU A 103 4.84 -0.48 -21.11
N MET A 104 4.48 -1.27 -20.09
CA MET A 104 4.92 -2.66 -19.97
C MET A 104 4.03 -3.53 -20.86
N ASP A 105 4.57 -4.08 -21.95
CA ASP A 105 3.92 -5.12 -22.80
C ASP A 105 3.62 -6.45 -22.03
N ASP A 106 3.59 -6.38 -20.70
CA ASP A 106 3.46 -7.46 -19.72
C ASP A 106 2.10 -7.45 -19.00
N HIS A 107 1.10 -6.81 -19.62
CA HIS A 107 -0.27 -6.75 -19.11
C HIS A 107 -0.83 -8.15 -18.80
N THR A 108 -0.41 -9.17 -19.55
CA THR A 108 -0.82 -10.56 -19.39
C THR A 108 -0.20 -11.22 -18.15
N ALA A 109 1.09 -11.05 -17.86
CA ALA A 109 1.69 -11.69 -16.69
C ALA A 109 1.21 -11.06 -15.39
N MET A 110 0.95 -9.74 -15.37
CA MET A 110 0.38 -9.09 -14.18
C MET A 110 -1.07 -9.45 -13.92
N VAL A 111 -1.91 -9.53 -14.97
CA VAL A 111 -3.25 -10.12 -14.86
C VAL A 111 -3.17 -11.55 -14.33
N GLY A 112 -2.21 -12.33 -14.84
CA GLY A 112 -1.91 -13.68 -14.34
C GLY A 112 -1.54 -13.67 -12.86
N ALA A 113 -0.61 -12.82 -12.43
CA ALA A 113 -0.13 -12.73 -11.06
C ALA A 113 -1.23 -12.32 -10.07
N LEU A 114 -2.12 -11.40 -10.45
CA LEU A 114 -3.30 -11.01 -9.66
C LEU A 114 -4.29 -12.18 -9.58
N SER A 115 -4.57 -12.83 -10.72
CA SER A 115 -5.48 -13.97 -10.78
C SER A 115 -4.98 -15.17 -9.97
N GLN A 116 -3.68 -15.47 -9.98
CA GLN A 116 -3.06 -16.49 -9.13
C GLN A 116 -3.15 -16.19 -7.63
N ARG A 117 -3.39 -14.92 -7.27
CA ARG A 117 -3.63 -14.46 -5.90
C ARG A 117 -5.13 -14.32 -5.58
N ASN A 118 -6.01 -14.68 -6.50
CA ASN A 118 -7.46 -14.46 -6.43
C ASN A 118 -7.84 -12.98 -6.22
N LEU A 119 -7.08 -12.06 -6.80
CA LEU A 119 -7.38 -10.62 -6.82
C LEU A 119 -8.01 -10.25 -8.16
N ASP A 120 -9.05 -9.42 -8.15
CA ASP A 120 -9.70 -8.95 -9.38
C ASP A 120 -8.82 -7.97 -10.17
N PRO A 121 -8.32 -8.33 -11.37
CA PRO A 121 -7.46 -7.44 -12.15
C PRO A 121 -8.14 -6.12 -12.52
N LYS A 122 -9.47 -6.10 -12.72
CA LYS A 122 -10.18 -4.85 -13.05
C LYS A 122 -10.10 -3.82 -11.94
N THR A 123 -10.09 -4.30 -10.69
CA THR A 123 -10.01 -3.47 -9.50
C THR A 123 -8.58 -3.04 -9.19
N PHE A 124 -7.60 -3.95 -9.33
CA PHE A 124 -6.25 -3.73 -8.79
C PHE A 124 -5.22 -3.21 -9.80
N LEU A 125 -5.51 -3.21 -11.10
CA LEU A 125 -4.58 -2.70 -12.12
C LEU A 125 -4.53 -1.18 -12.20
N GLY A 126 -5.61 -0.45 -11.94
CA GLY A 126 -5.62 1.01 -12.06
C GLY A 126 -4.90 1.75 -10.93
N ALA A 127 -4.56 3.02 -11.18
CA ALA A 127 -4.16 4.00 -10.16
C ALA A 127 -5.14 5.19 -10.12
N PRO A 128 -6.42 4.98 -9.75
CA PRO A 128 -7.40 6.04 -9.84
C PRO A 128 -7.17 7.12 -8.76
N PRO A 129 -7.24 8.43 -9.08
CA PRO A 129 -6.91 9.51 -8.15
C PRO A 129 -7.63 9.46 -6.79
N HIS A 130 -8.89 9.01 -6.77
CA HIS A 130 -9.67 8.95 -5.53
C HIS A 130 -9.04 8.00 -4.49
N VAL A 131 -8.40 6.91 -4.91
CA VAL A 131 -7.74 5.98 -3.98
C VAL A 131 -6.67 6.68 -3.16
N MET A 132 -5.86 7.55 -3.78
CA MET A 132 -4.84 8.29 -3.05
C MET A 132 -5.46 9.39 -2.17
N ARG A 133 -6.52 10.06 -2.63
CA ARG A 133 -7.27 11.01 -1.78
C ARG A 133 -7.81 10.33 -0.53
N ASP A 134 -8.47 9.18 -0.70
CA ASP A 134 -9.03 8.39 0.39
C ASP A 134 -7.92 7.90 1.34
N THR A 135 -6.73 7.59 0.80
CA THR A 135 -5.56 7.22 1.62
C THR A 135 -5.11 8.39 2.50
N LEU A 136 -4.99 9.59 1.95
CA LEU A 136 -4.60 10.79 2.70
C LEU A 136 -5.67 11.18 3.75
N VAL A 137 -6.96 11.02 3.41
CA VAL A 137 -8.07 11.18 4.37
C VAL A 137 -7.98 10.14 5.48
N ALA A 138 -7.79 8.86 5.15
CA ALA A 138 -7.67 7.78 6.12
C ALA A 138 -6.49 7.99 7.08
N ILE A 139 -5.37 8.58 6.62
CA ILE A 139 -4.27 8.97 7.51
C ILE A 139 -4.76 9.98 8.56
N ARG A 140 -5.42 11.05 8.12
CA ARG A 140 -5.92 12.11 9.01
C ARG A 140 -7.02 11.63 9.95
N GLU A 141 -7.94 10.82 9.47
CA GLU A 141 -9.05 10.31 10.29
C GLU A 141 -8.59 9.30 11.35
N ASN A 142 -7.65 8.42 11.02
CA ASN A 142 -7.22 7.37 11.93
C ASN A 142 -6.06 7.76 12.85
N TYR A 143 -5.23 8.73 12.44
CA TYR A 143 -4.02 9.11 13.16
C TYR A 143 -3.93 10.62 13.47
N GLY A 144 -4.93 11.42 13.08
CA GLY A 144 -5.02 12.85 13.33
C GLY A 144 -4.29 13.72 12.30
N SER A 145 -3.08 13.31 11.89
CA SER A 145 -2.31 13.95 10.82
C SER A 145 -1.27 12.98 10.24
N VAL A 146 -0.49 13.43 9.25
CA VAL A 146 0.66 12.64 8.77
C VAL A 146 1.72 12.50 9.86
N GLU A 147 1.99 13.55 10.64
CA GLU A 147 2.89 13.52 11.79
C GLU A 147 2.37 12.56 12.86
N GLY A 148 1.07 12.57 13.14
CA GLY A 148 0.45 11.61 14.05
C GLY A 148 0.60 10.15 13.58
N TYR A 149 0.60 9.92 12.26
CA TYR A 149 0.91 8.60 11.70
C TYR A 149 2.40 8.24 11.85
N LEU A 150 3.32 9.20 11.64
CA LEU A 150 4.77 9.01 11.84
C LEU A 150 5.09 8.65 13.31
N ASP A 151 4.52 9.38 14.25
CA ASP A 151 4.63 9.10 15.69
C ASP A 151 4.11 7.69 16.01
N TRP A 152 2.96 7.31 15.42
CA TRP A 152 2.35 6.00 15.65
C TRP A 152 3.20 4.83 15.13
N ILE A 153 3.87 4.99 13.98
CA ILE A 153 4.84 3.99 13.48
C ILE A 153 6.20 4.07 14.18
N GLY A 154 6.42 5.09 15.02
CA GLY A 154 7.63 5.33 15.79
C GLY A 154 8.81 5.84 14.95
N PHE A 155 8.53 6.60 13.89
CA PHE A 155 9.51 7.34 13.11
C PHE A 155 9.72 8.72 13.73
#